data_AF-A0A8H8IXM2-F1
#
_entry.id   AF-A0A8H8IXM2-F1
#
_cell.length_a   1.000
_cell.length_b   1.000
_cell.length_c   1.000
_cell.angle_alpha   90.00
_cell.angle_beta   90.00
_cell.angle_gamma   90.00
#
_symmetry.space_group_name_H-M   'P 1'
#
loop_
_entity.id
_entity.type
_entity.pdbx_description
1 polymer ?
#
loop_
_entity_poly.entity_id
_entity_poly.type
_entity_poly.pdbx_seq_one_letter_code
_entity_poly.pdbx_strand_id
1 'polypeptide(L)'
;MTTISGTNLTFFERSHKLDTEKEAGRIFRMTSPSLKKLQHVDIATDLQQILSWLSEEDPKHRLQISGIERRDLEALRKEIQREGRKIRYEWDSDCSVVIFRMPSAVHEAGGIWFGSRAKTITKAVAHAARCGRPEVASGASTTIQVPPRHREPDGQMYLKLHFDGHKVLDLSPARIVLETSYTQDDEEAVLKLAQYLCAPDSQIHAGVHISMSKSVTLVEDFHASIAVPSEQLSFHLMSGGVDYLVEEKARDIEHQPTELPADLKRLQEEVEAWLTAHDQAASAAEHQLGSQRPLVNVQLESGNEEEQQDRSPVSSAGSSDITRSGGSGDTTLIHADHFNLESEEYGIECRGGRITVMDETNPKWADVNLPPLILQVYDFLRPCPQHPAEFLADLEIPLQLDGLREKIRSTLSVMRGEIRDAQAKKAEARKRVGETEPAREAKRPAIDDLGRPVKMSGAEVAAYMRAKKTKGQR
;
A
#
# COMPACT_ATOMS: atom_id res chain seq x y z
N MET A 1 29.20 -25.80 -25.89
CA MET A 1 29.60 -25.69 -24.47
C MET A 1 30.53 -24.50 -24.36
N THR A 2 30.00 -23.35 -23.93
CA THR A 2 30.77 -22.11 -23.79
C THR A 2 30.40 -21.53 -22.45
N THR A 3 31.31 -21.65 -21.49
CA THR A 3 31.22 -21.10 -20.14
C THR A 3 31.54 -19.61 -20.21
N ILE A 4 30.64 -18.75 -19.70
CA ILE A 4 30.92 -17.33 -19.48
C ILE A 4 31.09 -17.14 -17.97
N SER A 5 32.30 -16.75 -17.56
CA SER A 5 32.67 -16.51 -16.17
C SER A 5 32.39 -15.06 -15.74
N GLY A 6 31.88 -14.92 -14.52
CA GLY A 6 32.43 -13.99 -13.53
C GLY A 6 32.14 -12.50 -13.69
N THR A 7 31.09 -12.02 -13.03
CA THR A 7 31.01 -10.62 -12.57
C THR A 7 31.20 -10.57 -11.06
N ASN A 8 32.25 -9.84 -10.65
CA ASN A 8 32.57 -9.56 -9.26
C ASN A 8 31.50 -8.66 -8.64
N LEU A 9 30.85 -9.13 -7.57
CA LEU A 9 30.10 -8.30 -6.63
C LEU A 9 31.00 -8.03 -5.42
N THR A 10 31.45 -6.79 -5.28
CA THR A 10 32.16 -6.31 -4.09
C THR A 10 31.16 -6.06 -2.95
N PHE A 11 31.23 -6.88 -1.90
CA PHE A 11 30.49 -6.68 -0.65
C PHE A 11 31.22 -5.67 0.25
N PHE A 12 30.48 -4.67 0.75
CA PHE A 12 30.88 -3.82 1.87
C PHE A 12 30.24 -4.38 3.14
N GLU A 13 31.07 -4.97 4.00
CA GLU A 13 30.64 -5.50 5.29
C GLU A 13 30.93 -4.44 6.38
N ARG A 14 29.89 -3.89 7.00
CA ARG A 14 29.99 -3.13 8.25
C ARG A 14 28.99 -3.69 9.24
N SER A 15 29.49 -4.40 10.26
CA SER A 15 28.72 -4.88 11.38
C SER A 15 28.53 -3.79 12.43
N HIS A 16 27.29 -3.34 12.62
CA HIS A 16 26.89 -2.57 13.81
C HIS A 16 25.75 -3.31 14.49
N LYS A 17 25.98 -3.77 15.74
CA LYS A 17 24.92 -4.18 16.66
C LYS A 17 24.03 -2.96 16.94
N LEU A 18 22.73 -3.06 16.70
CA LEU A 18 21.79 -1.94 16.79
C LEU A 18 20.79 -2.08 17.95
N ASP A 19 20.61 -0.96 18.65
CA ASP A 19 19.65 -0.74 19.72
C ASP A 19 18.20 -0.79 19.15
N THR A 20 17.54 -1.95 19.18
CA THR A 20 16.21 -2.14 18.53
C THR A 20 15.14 -1.14 19.00
N GLU A 21 15.05 -0.86 20.30
CA GLU A 21 14.14 0.17 20.85
C GLU A 21 14.46 1.58 20.33
N LYS A 22 15.73 1.90 20.05
CA LYS A 22 16.08 3.18 19.38
C LYS A 22 15.70 3.17 17.91
N GLU A 23 15.64 2.02 17.26
CA GLU A 23 15.37 1.88 15.83
C GLU A 23 13.89 1.99 15.47
N ALA A 24 12.99 1.45 16.30
CA ALA A 24 11.54 1.69 16.17
C ALA A 24 11.21 3.20 16.26
N GLY A 25 11.88 3.92 17.16
CA GLY A 25 11.83 5.38 17.24
C GLY A 25 12.59 6.10 16.12
N ARG A 26 13.50 5.44 15.41
CA ARG A 26 14.34 6.03 14.35
C ARG A 26 13.58 6.18 13.03
N ILE A 27 12.66 5.26 12.72
CA ILE A 27 11.83 5.33 11.50
C ILE A 27 10.86 6.53 11.55
N PHE A 28 10.33 6.88 12.72
CA PHE A 28 9.56 8.11 12.95
C PHE A 28 10.42 9.35 13.26
N ARG A 29 11.73 9.16 13.53
CA ARG A 29 12.74 10.23 13.59
C ARG A 29 13.52 10.40 12.30
N MET A 30 13.17 9.70 11.21
CA MET A 30 13.69 10.07 9.90
C MET A 30 13.24 11.49 9.64
N THR A 31 14.19 12.41 9.79
CA THR A 31 14.02 13.84 9.57
C THR A 31 13.91 14.04 8.06
N SER A 32 12.80 13.58 7.47
CA SER A 32 12.40 14.12 6.19
C SER A 32 12.26 15.63 6.42
N PRO A 33 12.97 16.48 5.67
CA PRO A 33 12.92 17.95 5.84
C PRO A 33 11.50 18.53 5.67
N SER A 34 10.53 17.67 5.38
CA SER A 34 9.20 17.97 4.92
C SER A 34 8.08 17.54 5.90
N LEU A 35 8.36 17.19 7.15
CA LEU A 35 7.34 16.66 8.08
C LEU A 35 6.72 17.77 8.96
N LYS A 36 5.43 18.06 8.77
CA LYS A 36 4.64 18.93 9.68
C LYS A 36 4.11 18.09 10.84
N LYS A 37 4.40 18.49 12.09
CA LYS A 37 4.00 17.76 13.30
C LYS A 37 2.92 18.49 14.06
N LEU A 38 1.89 17.76 14.47
CA LEU A 38 0.75 18.23 15.25
C LEU A 38 0.53 17.27 16.43
N GLN A 39 -0.12 17.79 17.46
CA GLN A 39 -0.65 17.00 18.57
C GLN A 39 -2.15 16.89 18.37
N HIS A 40 -2.70 15.69 18.56
CA HIS A 40 -4.14 15.46 18.54
C HIS A 40 -4.81 16.31 19.62
N VAL A 41 -5.88 17.01 19.25
CA VAL A 41 -6.70 17.82 20.17
C VAL A 41 -8.13 17.30 20.19
N ASP A 42 -8.79 17.35 19.04
CA ASP A 42 -10.12 16.83 18.78
C ASP A 42 -10.30 16.70 17.26
N ILE A 43 -11.33 15.96 16.83
CA ILE A 43 -11.57 15.67 15.41
C ILE A 43 -11.79 16.94 14.57
N ALA A 44 -12.51 17.95 15.09
CA ALA A 44 -12.84 19.15 14.33
C ALA A 44 -11.61 20.03 14.12
N THR A 45 -10.80 20.20 15.17
CA THR A 45 -9.53 20.93 15.13
C THR A 45 -8.54 20.24 14.19
N ASP A 46 -8.38 18.91 14.31
CA ASP A 46 -7.48 18.15 13.44
C ASP A 46 -7.92 18.20 11.97
N LEU A 47 -9.23 18.11 11.70
CA LEU A 47 -9.78 18.25 10.35
C LEU A 47 -9.43 19.62 9.75
N GLN A 48 -9.62 20.72 10.49
CA GLN A 48 -9.26 22.05 10.01
C GLN A 48 -7.76 22.18 9.71
N GLN A 49 -6.91 21.60 10.57
CA GLN A 49 -5.46 21.61 10.36
C GLN A 49 -5.06 20.79 9.13
N ILE A 50 -5.71 19.64 8.91
CA ILE A 50 -5.53 18.82 7.70
C ILE A 50 -5.99 19.59 6.46
N LEU A 51 -7.19 20.17 6.46
CA LEU A 51 -7.69 20.94 5.31
C LEU A 51 -6.83 22.16 5.01
N SER A 52 -6.31 22.83 6.04
CA SER A 52 -5.35 23.91 5.88
C SER A 52 -4.05 23.41 5.25
N TRP A 53 -3.51 22.27 5.72
CA TRP A 53 -2.32 21.65 5.15
C TRP A 53 -2.55 21.24 3.68
N LEU A 54 -3.70 20.67 3.36
CA LEU A 54 -4.08 20.30 1.99
C LEU A 54 -4.25 21.50 1.05
N SER A 55 -4.46 22.70 1.59
CA SER A 55 -4.63 23.94 0.82
C SER A 55 -3.32 24.69 0.58
N GLU A 56 -2.20 24.24 1.17
CA GLU A 56 -0.88 24.80 0.91
C GLU A 56 -0.50 24.60 -0.58
N GLU A 57 0.20 25.55 -1.22
CA GLU A 57 0.53 25.50 -2.67
C GLU A 57 1.34 24.26 -3.08
N ASP A 58 1.97 23.60 -2.11
CA ASP A 58 2.80 22.42 -2.33
C ASP A 58 2.74 21.48 -1.12
N PRO A 59 1.68 20.67 -0.96
CA PRO A 59 1.53 19.73 0.15
C PRO A 59 2.41 18.49 -0.08
N LYS A 60 3.66 18.69 -0.53
CA LYS A 60 4.71 17.65 -0.57
C LYS A 60 5.06 17.13 0.82
N HIS A 61 4.63 17.83 1.84
CA HIS A 61 4.90 17.58 3.24
C HIS A 61 4.03 16.48 3.79
N ARG A 62 4.61 15.49 4.46
CA ARG A 62 3.85 14.54 5.29
C ARG A 62 3.28 15.29 6.49
N LEU A 63 2.08 14.93 6.93
CA LEU A 63 1.48 15.46 8.15
C LEU A 63 1.47 14.38 9.22
N GLN A 64 2.15 14.61 10.34
CA GLN A 64 2.14 13.73 11.50
C GLN A 64 1.20 14.31 12.57
N ILE A 65 0.27 13.50 13.07
CA ILE A 65 -0.52 13.80 14.27
C ILE A 65 -0.18 12.76 15.33
N SER A 66 0.22 13.20 16.52
CA SER A 66 0.59 12.33 17.65
C SER A 66 -0.50 12.33 18.73
N GLY A 67 -0.62 11.23 19.48
CA GLY A 67 -1.64 11.06 20.51
C GLY A 67 -3.05 10.81 19.98
N ILE A 68 -3.19 10.36 18.73
CA ILE A 68 -4.50 10.04 18.14
C ILE A 68 -4.81 8.55 18.33
N GLU A 69 -5.97 8.26 18.91
CA GLU A 69 -6.48 6.91 19.04
C GLU A 69 -7.10 6.41 17.72
N ARG A 70 -7.18 5.09 17.56
CA ARG A 70 -7.77 4.46 16.36
C ARG A 70 -9.17 4.98 16.05
N ARG A 71 -10.00 5.09 17.09
CA ARG A 71 -11.41 5.52 16.96
C ARG A 71 -11.51 6.92 16.36
N ASP A 72 -10.70 7.85 16.87
CA ASP A 72 -10.70 9.24 16.40
C ASP A 72 -10.08 9.35 15.02
N LEU A 73 -9.06 8.54 14.71
CA LEU A 73 -8.51 8.44 13.36
C LEU A 73 -9.55 7.95 12.34
N GLU A 74 -10.33 6.92 12.67
CA GLU A 74 -11.39 6.41 11.78
C GLU A 74 -12.51 7.45 11.58
N ALA A 75 -12.86 8.20 12.62
CA ALA A 75 -13.82 9.29 12.52
C ALA A 75 -13.28 10.44 11.66
N LEU A 76 -12.05 10.86 11.90
CA LEU A 76 -11.34 11.89 11.14
C LEU A 76 -11.24 11.52 9.65
N ARG A 77 -10.92 10.25 9.33
CA ARG A 77 -10.91 9.74 7.95
C ARG A 77 -12.27 9.89 7.28
N LYS A 78 -13.37 9.58 7.98
CA LYS A 78 -14.73 9.73 7.43
C LYS A 78 -15.06 11.19 7.13
N GLU A 79 -14.67 12.13 7.99
CA GLU A 79 -14.88 13.56 7.72
C GLU A 79 -14.07 14.05 6.53
N ILE A 80 -12.79 13.65 6.42
CA ILE A 80 -11.95 14.00 5.28
C ILE A 80 -12.54 13.48 3.96
N GLN A 81 -13.09 12.25 3.98
CA GLN A 81 -13.77 11.69 2.82
C GLN A 81 -15.05 12.47 2.46
N ARG A 82 -15.81 12.96 3.45
CA ARG A 82 -16.99 13.81 3.21
C ARG A 82 -16.62 15.14 2.54
N GLU A 83 -15.44 15.67 2.82
CA GLU A 83 -14.85 16.83 2.14
C GLU A 83 -14.35 16.50 0.70
N GLY A 84 -14.59 15.28 0.22
CA GLY A 84 -14.18 14.83 -1.11
C GLY A 84 -12.67 14.75 -1.27
N ARG A 85 -11.92 14.64 -0.17
CA ARG A 85 -10.46 14.52 -0.19
C ARG A 85 -10.06 13.05 -0.07
N LYS A 86 -9.19 12.59 -0.96
CA LYS A 86 -8.56 11.27 -0.89
C LYS A 86 -7.17 11.43 -0.30
N ILE A 87 -7.00 11.01 0.95
CA ILE A 87 -5.69 10.96 1.62
C ILE A 87 -5.36 9.53 2.00
N ARG A 88 -4.07 9.23 2.05
CA ARG A 88 -3.57 7.98 2.61
C ARG A 88 -3.05 8.23 4.02
N TYR A 89 -3.11 7.21 4.86
CA TYR A 89 -2.55 7.30 6.20
C TYR A 89 -1.84 6.02 6.60
N GLU A 90 -0.87 6.18 7.49
CA GLU A 90 -0.19 5.10 8.18
C GLU A 90 -0.27 5.38 9.67
N TRP A 91 -0.73 4.41 10.45
CA TRP A 91 -0.94 4.57 11.89
C TRP A 91 -0.10 3.57 12.67
N ASP A 92 0.60 4.05 13.68
CA ASP A 92 1.40 3.26 14.60
C ASP A 92 0.71 3.28 15.96
N SER A 93 0.21 2.12 16.39
CA SER A 93 -0.58 2.00 17.62
C SER A 93 0.26 2.12 18.88
N ASP A 94 1.53 1.70 18.86
CA ASP A 94 2.43 1.78 20.02
C ASP A 94 2.72 3.23 20.39
N CYS A 95 2.90 4.07 19.36
CA CYS A 95 3.20 5.49 19.57
C CYS A 95 1.96 6.38 19.52
N SER A 96 0.78 5.83 19.15
CA SER A 96 -0.43 6.61 18.85
C SER A 96 -0.15 7.74 17.84
N VAL A 97 0.60 7.43 16.78
CA VAL A 97 1.00 8.39 15.75
C VAL A 97 0.37 8.02 14.42
N VAL A 98 -0.25 8.98 13.73
CA VAL A 98 -0.64 8.84 12.33
C VAL A 98 0.21 9.74 11.44
N ILE A 99 0.58 9.23 10.27
CA ILE A 99 1.19 9.98 9.18
C ILE A 99 0.21 10.02 8.01
N PHE A 100 -0.26 11.20 7.65
CA PHE A 100 -1.03 11.43 6.43
C PHE A 100 -0.13 11.78 5.25
N ARG A 101 -0.52 11.29 4.07
CA ARG A 101 0.16 11.50 2.80
C ARG A 101 -0.83 11.80 1.69
N MET A 102 -0.46 12.72 0.82
CA MET A 102 -1.18 12.95 -0.44
C MET A 102 -0.63 12.00 -1.51
N PRO A 103 -1.45 11.08 -2.05
CA PRO A 103 -1.00 10.28 -3.18
C PRO A 103 -0.80 11.19 -4.39
N SER A 104 0.40 11.17 -4.97
CA SER A 104 0.63 11.87 -6.23
C SER A 104 -0.03 11.11 -7.39
N ALA A 105 -0.29 11.81 -8.51
CA ALA A 105 -0.77 11.16 -9.73
C ALA A 105 0.17 10.02 -10.20
N VAL A 106 1.45 10.10 -9.86
CA VAL A 106 2.45 9.08 -10.16
C VAL A 106 2.27 7.82 -9.30
N HIS A 107 1.93 7.96 -8.00
CA HIS A 107 1.58 6.80 -7.16
C HIS A 107 0.33 6.10 -7.69
N GLU A 108 -0.68 6.88 -8.09
CA GLU A 108 -1.91 6.34 -8.66
C GLU A 108 -1.65 5.64 -10.01
N ALA A 109 -0.71 6.13 -10.83
CA ALA A 109 -0.32 5.48 -12.08
C ALA A 109 0.19 4.04 -11.86
N GLY A 110 1.06 3.84 -10.86
CA GLY A 110 1.56 2.52 -10.47
C GLY A 110 0.44 1.58 -10.01
N GLY A 111 -0.40 2.04 -9.09
CA GLY A 111 -1.54 1.27 -8.58
C GLY A 111 -2.57 0.90 -9.67
N ILE A 112 -2.90 1.85 -10.57
CA ILE A 112 -3.83 1.60 -11.69
C ILE A 112 -3.25 0.58 -12.67
N TRP A 113 -1.97 0.73 -13.06
CA TRP A 113 -1.32 -0.23 -13.94
C TRP A 113 -1.34 -1.61 -13.32
N PHE A 114 -0.93 -1.72 -12.04
CA PHE A 114 -0.89 -2.99 -11.32
C PHE A 114 -2.28 -3.64 -11.26
N GLY A 115 -3.29 -2.88 -10.84
CA GLY A 115 -4.68 -3.37 -10.80
C GLY A 115 -5.23 -3.83 -12.16
N SER A 116 -4.81 -3.18 -13.26
CA SER A 116 -5.21 -3.58 -14.62
C SER A 116 -4.65 -4.95 -15.06
N ARG A 117 -3.61 -5.46 -14.39
CA ARG A 117 -3.02 -6.78 -14.69
C ARG A 117 -3.79 -7.95 -14.09
N ALA A 118 -4.74 -7.71 -13.18
CA ALA A 118 -5.47 -8.75 -12.46
C ALA A 118 -6.11 -9.82 -13.37
N LYS A 119 -6.64 -9.43 -14.54
CA LYS A 119 -7.21 -10.37 -15.52
C LYS A 119 -6.16 -11.30 -16.15
N THR A 120 -4.98 -10.77 -16.49
CA THR A 120 -3.88 -11.57 -17.05
C THR A 120 -3.39 -12.57 -16.02
N ILE A 121 -3.19 -12.10 -14.78
CA ILE A 121 -2.75 -12.92 -13.67
C ILE A 121 -3.79 -14.00 -13.34
N THR A 122 -5.08 -13.65 -13.31
CA THR A 122 -6.19 -14.60 -13.10
C THR A 122 -6.11 -15.78 -14.06
N LYS A 123 -5.82 -15.56 -15.34
CA LYS A 123 -5.71 -16.66 -16.31
C LYS A 123 -4.58 -17.63 -15.94
N ALA A 124 -3.41 -17.10 -15.58
CA ALA A 124 -2.26 -17.92 -15.19
C ALA A 124 -2.52 -18.67 -13.88
N VAL A 125 -3.07 -17.98 -12.88
CA VAL A 125 -3.42 -18.55 -11.57
C VAL A 125 -4.51 -19.62 -11.70
N ALA A 126 -5.58 -19.35 -12.45
CA ALA A 126 -6.66 -20.32 -12.66
C ALA A 126 -6.19 -21.55 -13.46
N HIS A 127 -5.28 -21.38 -14.41
CA HIS A 127 -4.68 -22.49 -15.16
C HIS A 127 -3.82 -23.39 -14.27
N ALA A 128 -3.08 -22.81 -13.32
CA ALA A 128 -2.20 -23.55 -12.42
C ALA A 128 -2.94 -24.16 -11.21
N ALA A 129 -4.14 -23.68 -10.89
CA ALA A 129 -4.89 -24.13 -9.73
C ALA A 129 -5.34 -25.59 -9.88
N ARG A 130 -5.06 -26.40 -8.85
CA ARG A 130 -5.56 -27.79 -8.75
C ARG A 130 -6.95 -27.86 -8.14
N CYS A 131 -7.19 -27.03 -7.14
CA CYS A 131 -8.36 -27.05 -6.30
C CYS A 131 -9.08 -25.69 -6.44
N GLY A 132 -10.40 -25.72 -6.60
CA GLY A 132 -11.23 -24.51 -6.75
C GLY A 132 -11.06 -23.78 -8.08
N ARG A 133 -11.62 -22.57 -8.17
CA ARG A 133 -11.49 -21.66 -9.32
C ARG A 133 -11.02 -20.30 -8.84
N PRO A 134 -9.71 -20.12 -8.58
CA PRO A 134 -9.21 -18.86 -8.07
C PRO A 134 -9.31 -17.76 -9.12
N GLU A 135 -9.69 -16.56 -8.66
CA GLU A 135 -9.67 -15.33 -9.42
C GLU A 135 -8.80 -14.32 -8.69
N VAL A 136 -7.92 -13.64 -9.40
CA VAL A 136 -7.15 -12.53 -8.83
C VAL A 136 -7.93 -11.25 -9.04
N ALA A 137 -8.12 -10.52 -7.95
CA ALA A 137 -8.75 -9.22 -7.98
C ALA A 137 -7.84 -8.18 -7.33
N SER A 138 -8.01 -6.93 -7.78
CA SER A 138 -7.20 -5.81 -7.34
C SER A 138 -7.97 -4.92 -6.36
N GLY A 139 -7.22 -4.29 -5.47
CA GLY A 139 -7.72 -3.30 -4.53
C GLY A 139 -7.08 -1.94 -4.76
N ALA A 140 -7.86 -0.88 -4.55
CA ALA A 140 -7.29 0.37 -4.09
C ALA A 140 -6.71 0.17 -2.68
N SER A 141 -5.81 1.06 -2.29
CA SER A 141 -5.09 1.15 -1.01
C SER A 141 -5.97 0.91 0.22
N THR A 142 -6.20 -0.36 0.57
CA THR A 142 -6.89 -0.73 1.80
C THR A 142 -5.85 -0.92 2.87
N THR A 143 -6.16 -0.49 4.08
CA THR A 143 -5.26 -0.62 5.22
C THR A 143 -4.99 -2.10 5.52
N ILE A 144 -3.72 -2.47 5.57
CA ILE A 144 -3.22 -3.77 6.00
C ILE A 144 -2.69 -3.61 7.42
N GLN A 145 -3.12 -4.51 8.31
CA GLN A 145 -2.59 -4.58 9.67
C GLN A 145 -1.22 -5.29 9.62
N VAL A 146 -0.20 -4.58 10.08
CA VAL A 146 1.18 -5.06 10.21
C VAL A 146 1.61 -4.73 11.63
N PRO A 147 1.23 -5.54 12.64
CA PRO A 147 1.38 -5.19 14.05
C PRO A 147 2.78 -4.65 14.38
N PRO A 148 2.90 -3.53 15.12
CA PRO A 148 1.85 -2.71 15.76
C PRO A 148 1.22 -1.64 14.84
N ARG A 149 1.46 -1.73 13.54
CA ARG A 149 1.18 -0.68 12.56
C ARG A 149 0.01 -1.03 11.64
N HIS A 150 -0.56 0.01 11.07
CA HIS A 150 -1.55 -0.03 10.01
C HIS A 150 -0.97 0.71 8.83
N ARG A 151 -0.82 0.02 7.70
CA ARG A 151 -0.13 0.54 6.52
C ARG A 151 -1.04 0.44 5.31
N GLU A 152 -1.01 1.46 4.45
CA GLU A 152 -1.76 1.46 3.20
C GLU A 152 -0.78 1.33 2.02
N PRO A 153 -0.82 0.22 1.26
CA PRO A 153 0.00 0.09 0.05
C PRO A 153 -0.58 0.89 -1.10
N ASP A 154 0.25 1.23 -2.08
CA ASP A 154 -0.17 1.97 -3.27
C ASP A 154 -1.03 1.11 -4.21
N GLY A 155 -0.85 -0.20 -4.16
CA GLY A 155 -1.68 -1.18 -4.83
C GLY A 155 -1.62 -2.52 -4.12
N GLN A 156 -2.66 -3.33 -4.28
CA GLN A 156 -2.68 -4.69 -3.74
C GLN A 156 -3.51 -5.62 -4.60
N MET A 157 -3.18 -6.91 -4.54
CA MET A 157 -3.93 -7.98 -5.17
C MET A 157 -4.28 -9.04 -4.14
N TYR A 158 -5.48 -9.60 -4.27
CA TYR A 158 -6.02 -10.64 -3.42
C TYR A 158 -6.58 -11.78 -4.27
N LEU A 159 -6.70 -12.94 -3.63
CA LEU A 159 -7.30 -14.12 -4.23
C LEU A 159 -8.78 -14.17 -3.84
N LYS A 160 -9.65 -14.31 -4.84
CA LYS A 160 -11.06 -14.67 -4.69
C LYS A 160 -11.20 -16.16 -4.98
N LEU A 161 -11.86 -16.89 -4.08
CA LEU A 161 -12.18 -18.29 -4.29
C LEU A 161 -13.68 -18.43 -4.52
N HIS A 162 -14.03 -19.04 -5.64
CA HIS A 162 -15.40 -19.38 -5.98
C HIS A 162 -15.70 -20.80 -5.51
N PHE A 163 -16.68 -20.95 -4.62
CA PHE A 163 -17.25 -22.24 -4.23
C PHE A 163 -18.59 -22.44 -4.95
N ASP A 164 -18.73 -23.58 -5.63
CA ASP A 164 -19.98 -24.07 -6.25
C ASP A 164 -20.68 -23.09 -7.22
N GLY A 165 -19.90 -22.27 -7.93
CA GLY A 165 -20.39 -21.40 -9.00
C GLY A 165 -21.22 -20.19 -8.55
N HIS A 166 -21.51 -20.03 -7.26
CA HIS A 166 -22.41 -18.97 -6.77
C HIS A 166 -21.92 -18.22 -5.52
N LYS A 167 -20.94 -18.72 -4.76
CA LYS A 167 -20.42 -18.02 -3.58
C LYS A 167 -18.95 -17.66 -3.76
N VAL A 168 -18.70 -16.35 -3.83
CA VAL A 168 -17.38 -15.76 -3.60
C VAL A 168 -17.21 -15.74 -2.08
N LEU A 169 -16.38 -16.64 -1.55
CA LEU A 169 -15.94 -16.48 -0.17
C LEU A 169 -15.08 -15.20 -0.09
N ASP A 170 -15.14 -14.55 1.07
CA ASP A 170 -14.54 -13.25 1.34
C ASP A 170 -13.15 -13.06 0.72
N LEU A 171 -12.82 -11.81 0.39
CA LEU A 171 -11.51 -11.49 -0.18
C LEU A 171 -10.43 -12.01 0.77
N SER A 172 -9.65 -12.99 0.32
CA SER A 172 -8.42 -13.39 1.03
C SER A 172 -7.64 -12.12 1.34
N PRO A 173 -6.92 -12.06 2.48
CA PRO A 173 -5.95 -11.01 2.70
C PRO A 173 -5.01 -10.85 1.49
N ALA A 174 -4.46 -9.64 1.33
CA ALA A 174 -3.61 -9.32 0.18
C ALA A 174 -2.48 -10.35 0.03
N ARG A 175 -2.26 -10.81 -1.21
CA ARG A 175 -1.18 -11.73 -1.59
C ARG A 175 0.03 -10.99 -2.12
N ILE A 176 -0.21 -9.90 -2.86
CA ILE A 176 0.85 -9.04 -3.37
C ILE A 176 0.51 -7.59 -3.05
N VAL A 177 1.51 -6.84 -2.62
CA VAL A 177 1.43 -5.40 -2.36
C VAL A 177 2.40 -4.63 -3.25
N LEU A 178 2.07 -3.39 -3.55
CA LEU A 178 2.87 -2.48 -4.35
C LEU A 178 3.14 -1.19 -3.58
N GLU A 179 4.39 -0.75 -3.60
CA GLU A 179 4.85 0.53 -3.05
C GLU A 179 5.63 1.31 -4.10
N THR A 180 5.46 2.62 -4.13
CA THR A 180 6.08 3.55 -5.07
C THR A 180 6.84 4.61 -4.30
N SER A 181 8.15 4.73 -4.49
CA SER A 181 8.95 5.79 -3.85
C SER A 181 9.11 7.02 -4.73
N TYR A 182 8.03 7.80 -4.85
CA TYR A 182 8.05 9.07 -5.57
C TYR A 182 8.16 10.29 -4.65
N THR A 183 7.35 10.34 -3.58
CA THR A 183 7.45 11.34 -2.51
C THR A 183 7.93 10.73 -1.19
N GLN A 184 8.41 9.49 -1.24
CA GLN A 184 8.99 8.78 -0.11
C GLN A 184 10.38 8.29 -0.48
N ASP A 185 11.25 8.18 0.52
CA ASP A 185 12.59 7.66 0.33
C ASP A 185 12.51 6.19 -0.14
N ASP A 186 13.40 5.80 -1.05
CA ASP A 186 13.46 4.42 -1.57
C ASP A 186 13.60 3.41 -0.43
N GLU A 187 14.50 3.69 0.52
CA GLU A 187 14.74 2.83 1.70
C GLU A 187 13.47 2.65 2.53
N GLU A 188 12.65 3.69 2.66
CA GLU A 188 11.41 3.62 3.43
C GLU A 188 10.36 2.75 2.72
N ALA A 189 10.21 2.89 1.41
CA ALA A 189 9.30 2.05 0.63
C ALA A 189 9.72 0.56 0.70
N VAL A 190 11.03 0.28 0.61
CA VAL A 190 11.55 -1.09 0.74
C VAL A 190 11.37 -1.63 2.15
N LEU A 191 11.63 -0.83 3.18
CA LEU A 191 11.40 -1.21 4.58
C LEU A 191 9.92 -1.49 4.84
N LYS A 192 9.01 -0.74 4.22
CA LYS A 192 7.57 -0.97 4.30
C LYS A 192 7.17 -2.28 3.62
N LEU A 193 7.76 -2.61 2.47
CA LEU A 193 7.58 -3.92 1.83
C LEU A 193 8.09 -5.06 2.70
N ALA A 194 9.26 -4.92 3.32
CA ALA A 194 9.77 -5.90 4.27
C ALA A 194 8.83 -6.09 5.47
N GLN A 195 8.28 -5.00 6.01
CA GLN A 195 7.28 -5.07 7.09
C GLN A 195 6.03 -5.87 6.70
N TYR A 196 5.52 -5.67 5.47
CA TYR A 196 4.40 -6.47 4.97
C TYR A 196 4.76 -7.95 4.87
N LEU A 197 5.93 -8.29 4.34
CA LEU A 197 6.34 -9.67 4.11
C LEU A 197 6.68 -10.42 5.41
N CYS A 198 7.19 -9.71 6.41
CA CYS A 198 7.59 -10.28 7.71
C CYS A 198 6.51 -10.25 8.80
N ALA A 199 5.32 -9.70 8.55
CA ALA A 199 4.31 -9.60 9.62
C ALA A 199 3.89 -11.02 10.08
N PRO A 200 3.73 -11.29 11.40
CA PRO A 200 3.46 -12.63 11.92
C PRO A 200 2.27 -13.35 11.28
N ASP A 201 1.22 -12.60 10.93
CA ASP A 201 0.00 -13.12 10.31
C ASP A 201 -0.12 -12.71 8.83
N SER A 202 1.00 -12.32 8.21
CA SER A 202 1.00 -11.86 6.84
C SER A 202 0.71 -13.00 5.89
N GLN A 203 -0.29 -12.78 5.05
CA GLN A 203 -0.55 -13.64 3.89
C GLN A 203 0.04 -13.07 2.60
N ILE A 204 0.88 -12.04 2.72
CA ILE A 204 1.53 -11.39 1.59
C ILE A 204 2.76 -12.22 1.22
N HIS A 205 2.83 -12.67 -0.02
CA HIS A 205 3.90 -13.53 -0.52
C HIS A 205 4.93 -12.74 -1.35
N ALA A 206 4.53 -11.60 -1.90
CA ALA A 206 5.41 -10.77 -2.72
C ALA A 206 5.13 -9.27 -2.54
N GLY A 207 6.19 -8.49 -2.65
CA GLY A 207 6.12 -7.04 -2.79
C GLY A 207 6.45 -6.62 -4.23
N VAL A 208 6.00 -5.45 -4.65
CA VAL A 208 6.45 -4.80 -5.88
C VAL A 208 6.86 -3.39 -5.52
N HIS A 209 8.12 -3.06 -5.73
CA HIS A 209 8.67 -1.72 -5.48
C HIS A 209 8.83 -0.98 -6.80
N ILE A 210 8.17 0.16 -6.96
CA ILE A 210 8.44 1.13 -8.02
C ILE A 210 9.27 2.26 -7.44
N SER A 211 10.59 2.16 -7.58
CA SER A 211 11.51 3.22 -7.19
C SER A 211 11.49 4.37 -8.19
N MET A 212 11.48 5.61 -7.68
CA MET A 212 11.60 6.81 -8.49
C MET A 212 12.67 7.73 -7.90
N SER A 213 13.89 7.64 -8.41
CA SER A 213 14.98 8.48 -7.94
C SER A 213 14.83 9.88 -8.54
N LYS A 214 14.74 10.87 -7.63
CA LYS A 214 14.63 12.32 -7.83
C LYS A 214 13.18 12.86 -7.97
N SER A 215 12.88 13.87 -7.16
CA SER A 215 11.64 14.63 -7.25
C SER A 215 11.57 15.37 -8.59
N VAL A 216 10.39 15.46 -9.19
CA VAL A 216 10.20 16.28 -10.40
C VAL A 216 10.31 17.76 -10.00
N THR A 217 11.51 18.31 -10.07
CA THR A 217 11.67 19.73 -10.37
C THR A 217 11.64 19.90 -11.88
N LEU A 218 11.30 21.09 -12.39
CA LEU A 218 11.29 21.34 -13.85
C LEU A 218 12.66 21.13 -14.52
N VAL A 219 13.72 20.98 -13.73
CA VAL A 219 15.12 21.02 -14.17
C VAL A 219 15.81 19.66 -14.00
N GLU A 220 15.21 18.71 -13.27
CA GLU A 220 15.82 17.42 -12.96
C GLU A 220 15.23 16.26 -13.77
N ASP A 221 16.07 15.24 -13.90
CA ASP A 221 15.96 14.10 -14.81
C ASP A 221 15.37 12.87 -14.09
N PHE A 222 14.12 12.53 -14.44
CA PHE A 222 13.35 11.52 -13.72
C PHE A 222 13.81 10.09 -14.08
N HIS A 223 14.05 9.28 -13.06
CA HIS A 223 14.41 7.87 -13.19
C HIS A 223 13.44 7.00 -12.39
N ALA A 224 12.85 5.99 -13.04
CA ALA A 224 11.97 5.01 -12.43
C ALA A 224 12.41 3.58 -12.75
N SER A 225 12.30 2.73 -11.74
CA SER A 225 12.63 1.32 -11.83
C SER A 225 11.70 0.47 -10.99
N ILE A 226 11.45 -0.76 -11.40
CA ILE A 226 10.60 -1.70 -10.69
C ILE A 226 11.40 -2.94 -10.27
N ALA A 227 11.12 -3.43 -9.07
CA ALA A 227 11.67 -4.68 -8.55
C ALA A 227 10.59 -5.44 -7.78
N VAL A 228 10.65 -6.77 -7.80
CA VAL A 228 9.97 -7.61 -6.81
C VAL A 228 11.01 -7.82 -5.71
N PRO A 229 10.95 -7.09 -4.58
CA PRO A 229 11.95 -7.24 -3.57
C PRO A 229 11.71 -8.54 -2.87
N SER A 230 12.84 -9.18 -2.67
CA SER A 230 13.07 -10.01 -1.53
C SER A 230 14.58 -10.26 -1.53
N GLU A 231 15.38 -9.70 -0.62
CA GLU A 231 16.86 -9.61 -0.74
C GLU A 231 17.36 -8.80 -1.98
N GLN A 232 18.62 -8.36 -2.06
CA GLN A 232 19.62 -8.40 -0.98
C GLN A 232 19.51 -7.19 -0.05
N LEU A 233 19.02 -7.43 1.16
CA LEU A 233 19.06 -6.55 2.31
C LEU A 233 19.25 -7.40 3.56
N SER A 234 20.50 -7.55 3.99
CA SER A 234 20.86 -8.19 5.25
C SER A 234 20.39 -7.34 6.44
N PHE A 235 19.11 -7.47 6.80
CA PHE A 235 18.61 -7.07 8.11
C PHE A 235 18.64 -8.30 9.03
N HIS A 236 19.58 -8.32 9.97
CA HIS A 236 19.44 -9.14 11.18
C HIS A 236 18.25 -8.59 11.98
N LEU A 237 17.04 -9.07 11.69
CA LEU A 237 16.01 -9.12 12.72
C LEU A 237 16.48 -10.18 13.70
N MET A 238 17.28 -9.74 14.67
CA MET A 238 17.54 -10.54 15.87
C MET A 238 16.17 -10.96 16.37
N SER A 239 15.91 -12.27 16.36
CA SER A 239 14.96 -12.94 17.22
C SER A 239 15.33 -12.60 18.67
N GLY A 240 15.00 -11.37 19.06
CA GLY A 240 15.25 -10.81 20.36
C GLY A 240 14.27 -11.41 21.35
N GLY A 241 14.62 -12.60 21.84
CA GLY A 241 14.34 -13.04 23.20
C GLY A 241 12.87 -13.11 23.61
N VAL A 242 12.19 -14.19 23.22
CA VAL A 242 11.13 -14.79 24.07
C VAL A 242 11.66 -16.02 24.81
N ASP A 243 12.81 -16.57 24.43
CA ASP A 243 13.34 -17.80 25.06
C ASP A 243 14.18 -17.58 26.32
N TYR A 244 14.52 -16.34 26.69
CA TYR A 244 15.38 -16.07 27.87
C TYR A 244 14.65 -15.68 29.16
N LEU A 245 13.33 -15.81 29.24
CA LEU A 245 12.57 -15.65 30.49
C LEU A 245 11.60 -16.81 30.80
N VAL A 246 11.58 -17.87 29.99
CA VAL A 246 10.71 -19.04 30.24
C VAL A 246 11.47 -20.18 30.95
N GLU A 247 12.79 -20.29 30.80
CA GLU A 247 13.54 -21.39 31.44
C GLU A 247 13.94 -21.15 32.89
N GLU A 248 13.95 -19.89 33.37
CA GLU A 248 14.33 -19.60 34.77
C GLU A 248 13.14 -19.62 35.75
N LYS A 249 11.89 -19.68 35.25
CA LYS A 249 10.67 -19.90 36.06
C LYS A 249 10.09 -21.31 35.93
N ALA A 250 10.50 -22.08 34.93
CA ALA A 250 10.01 -23.45 34.72
C ALA A 250 10.64 -24.49 35.67
N ARG A 251 11.64 -24.13 36.48
CA ARG A 251 12.24 -25.04 37.48
C ARG A 251 11.61 -24.97 38.88
N ASP A 252 10.69 -24.04 39.13
CA ASP A 252 9.99 -23.92 40.43
C ASP A 252 8.52 -24.38 40.40
N ILE A 253 8.05 -24.92 39.27
CA ILE A 253 6.68 -25.45 39.12
C ILE A 253 6.75 -26.91 38.70
N GLU A 254 7.49 -27.72 39.45
CA GLU A 254 7.30 -29.15 39.46
C GLU A 254 6.43 -29.47 40.69
N HIS A 255 5.27 -30.09 40.45
CA HIS A 255 4.29 -30.61 41.43
C HIS A 255 3.28 -29.62 42.01
N GLN A 256 2.31 -29.15 41.21
CA GLN A 256 0.88 -29.17 41.61
C GLN A 256 -0.04 -29.24 40.37
N PRO A 257 -1.05 -30.12 40.31
CA PRO A 257 -2.06 -30.09 39.27
C PRO A 257 -3.03 -28.95 39.58
N THR A 258 -2.92 -27.83 38.87
CA THR A 258 -3.95 -26.78 38.90
C THR A 258 -5.14 -27.25 38.08
N GLU A 259 -6.27 -27.47 38.75
CA GLU A 259 -7.56 -27.62 38.07
C GLU A 259 -7.79 -26.41 37.14
N LEU A 260 -8.23 -26.67 35.91
CA LEU A 260 -8.63 -25.61 34.99
C LEU A 260 -9.65 -24.69 35.69
N PRO A 261 -9.50 -23.36 35.61
CA PRO A 261 -10.52 -22.42 36.05
C PRO A 261 -11.90 -22.84 35.54
N ALA A 262 -12.92 -22.78 36.41
CA ALA A 262 -14.26 -23.32 36.13
C ALA A 262 -14.85 -22.86 34.79
N ASP A 263 -14.52 -21.63 34.37
CA ASP A 263 -14.97 -21.06 33.10
C ASP A 263 -14.33 -21.73 31.88
N LEU A 264 -13.05 -22.14 31.98
CA LEU A 264 -12.36 -22.87 30.93
C LEU A 264 -12.79 -24.35 30.89
N LYS A 265 -13.06 -24.95 32.05
CA LYS A 265 -13.61 -26.31 32.11
C LYS A 265 -14.99 -26.39 31.47
N ARG A 266 -15.83 -25.37 31.72
CA ARG A 266 -17.15 -25.24 31.07
C ARG A 266 -17.03 -25.04 29.56
N LEU A 267 -16.12 -24.20 29.10
CA LEU A 267 -15.85 -24.01 27.67
C LEU A 267 -15.36 -25.30 27.00
N GLN A 268 -14.50 -26.06 27.66
CA GLN A 268 -14.05 -27.36 27.18
C GLN A 268 -15.22 -28.35 27.06
N GLU A 269 -16.08 -28.45 28.08
CA GLU A 269 -17.26 -29.31 28.07
C GLU A 269 -18.26 -28.90 26.97
N GLU A 270 -18.45 -27.60 26.72
CA GLU A 270 -19.31 -27.07 25.64
C GLU A 270 -18.75 -27.42 24.24
N VAL A 271 -17.43 -27.34 24.04
CA VAL A 271 -16.76 -27.72 22.78
C VAL A 271 -16.83 -29.23 22.54
N GLU A 272 -16.57 -30.04 23.56
CA GLU A 272 -16.64 -31.51 23.46
C GLU A 272 -18.08 -31.98 23.17
N ALA A 273 -19.08 -31.35 23.80
CA ALA A 273 -20.49 -31.61 23.52
C ALA A 273 -20.89 -31.24 22.08
N TRP A 274 -20.37 -30.11 21.57
CA TRP A 274 -20.62 -29.67 20.20
C TRP A 274 -20.01 -30.61 19.17
N LEU A 275 -18.74 -31.02 19.36
CA LEU A 275 -18.07 -31.99 18.48
C LEU A 275 -18.80 -33.34 18.45
N THR A 276 -19.22 -33.83 19.63
CA THR A 276 -19.98 -35.08 19.73
C THR A 276 -21.33 -35.00 19.00
N ALA A 277 -22.04 -33.87 19.11
CA ALA A 277 -23.30 -33.66 18.39
C ALA A 277 -23.10 -33.58 16.87
N HIS A 278 -21.98 -32.98 16.42
CA HIS A 278 -21.65 -32.87 15.01
C HIS A 278 -21.37 -34.25 14.38
N ASP A 279 -20.57 -35.09 15.05
CA ASP A 279 -20.25 -36.45 14.59
C ASP A 279 -21.48 -37.35 14.54
N GLN A 280 -22.40 -37.20 15.50
CA GLN A 280 -23.67 -37.93 15.49
C GLN A 280 -24.59 -37.49 14.33
N ALA A 281 -24.62 -36.20 14.01
CA ALA A 281 -25.39 -35.67 12.88
C ALA A 281 -24.82 -36.14 11.53
N ALA A 282 -23.49 -36.15 11.39
CA ALA A 282 -22.81 -36.67 10.21
C ALA A 282 -23.10 -38.18 10.00
N SER A 283 -23.00 -38.97 11.07
CA SER A 283 -23.30 -40.41 11.04
C SER A 283 -24.77 -40.70 10.71
N ALA A 284 -25.70 -39.87 11.20
CA ALA A 284 -27.13 -39.99 10.89
C ALA A 284 -27.44 -39.67 9.41
N ALA A 285 -26.73 -38.70 8.82
CA ALA A 285 -26.87 -38.33 7.41
C ALA A 285 -26.36 -39.44 6.48
N GLU A 286 -25.23 -40.08 6.80
CA GLU A 286 -24.71 -41.22 6.04
C GLU A 286 -25.67 -42.42 6.05
N HIS A 287 -26.33 -42.68 7.19
CA HIS A 287 -27.32 -43.74 7.30
C HIS A 287 -28.59 -43.49 6.47
N GLN A 288 -28.97 -42.23 6.22
CA GLN A 288 -30.12 -41.90 5.39
C GLN A 288 -29.83 -42.00 3.88
N LEU A 289 -28.59 -41.71 3.46
CA LEU A 289 -28.17 -41.79 2.04
C LEU A 289 -27.93 -43.23 1.55
N GLY A 290 -27.79 -44.21 2.45
CA GLY A 290 -27.61 -45.62 2.10
C GLY A 290 -28.88 -46.34 1.59
N SER A 291 -30.08 -45.75 1.69
CA SER A 291 -31.34 -46.47 1.44
C SER A 291 -32.08 -46.11 0.15
N GLN A 292 -31.60 -45.17 -0.68
CA GLN A 292 -32.25 -44.85 -1.95
C GLN A 292 -31.25 -44.64 -3.10
N ARG A 293 -30.95 -45.73 -3.81
CA ARG A 293 -30.47 -45.65 -5.20
C ARG A 293 -31.55 -46.22 -6.12
N PRO A 294 -32.18 -45.43 -6.99
CA PRO A 294 -32.95 -45.98 -8.10
C PRO A 294 -31.98 -46.46 -9.19
N LEU A 295 -32.14 -47.71 -9.61
CA LEU A 295 -31.55 -48.26 -10.83
C LEU A 295 -32.18 -47.57 -12.05
N VAL A 296 -31.43 -46.72 -12.74
CA VAL A 296 -31.82 -46.18 -14.04
C VAL A 296 -31.01 -46.91 -15.12
N ASN A 297 -31.69 -47.74 -15.90
CA ASN A 297 -31.17 -48.29 -17.16
C ASN A 297 -31.15 -47.17 -18.21
N VAL A 298 -29.97 -46.91 -18.78
CA VAL A 298 -29.81 -46.02 -19.94
C VAL A 298 -29.75 -46.90 -21.19
N GLN A 299 -30.78 -46.80 -22.02
CA GLN A 299 -30.78 -47.26 -23.41
C GLN A 299 -30.25 -46.13 -24.29
N LEU A 300 -29.21 -46.43 -25.08
CA LEU A 300 -28.66 -45.57 -26.12
C LEU A 300 -29.46 -45.78 -27.40
N GLU A 301 -30.04 -44.71 -27.95
CA GLU A 301 -30.42 -44.64 -29.36
C GLU A 301 -29.73 -43.45 -30.03
N SER A 302 -29.08 -43.78 -31.14
CA SER A 302 -28.48 -42.92 -32.15
C SER A 302 -29.55 -42.29 -33.06
N GLY A 303 -29.36 -41.03 -33.45
CA GLY A 303 -30.19 -40.40 -34.48
C GLY A 303 -29.57 -39.11 -35.04
N ASN A 304 -29.67 -38.96 -36.35
CA ASN A 304 -28.91 -38.13 -37.28
C ASN A 304 -29.30 -36.64 -37.39
N GLU A 305 -28.29 -35.87 -37.85
CA GLU A 305 -28.24 -34.86 -38.94
C GLU A 305 -29.20 -33.65 -39.07
N GLU A 306 -28.59 -32.57 -39.60
CA GLU A 306 -29.14 -31.47 -40.42
C GLU A 306 -30.00 -30.40 -39.70
N GLU A 307 -30.02 -29.10 -40.03
CA GLU A 307 -29.31 -28.19 -40.93
C GLU A 307 -29.75 -26.75 -40.54
N GLN A 308 -28.99 -25.72 -40.92
CA GLN A 308 -29.40 -24.29 -41.13
C GLN A 308 -30.08 -23.50 -39.97
N GLN A 309 -29.59 -22.29 -39.65
CA GLN A 309 -29.91 -21.07 -40.42
C GLN A 309 -29.39 -19.79 -39.74
N ASP A 310 -29.02 -18.87 -40.61
CA ASP A 310 -28.53 -17.51 -40.45
C ASP A 310 -29.58 -16.55 -39.83
N ARG A 311 -29.16 -15.59 -38.98
CA ARG A 311 -29.75 -14.23 -38.83
C ARG A 311 -29.04 -13.37 -37.77
N SER A 312 -28.61 -12.20 -38.23
CA SER A 312 -28.00 -11.08 -37.50
C SER A 312 -29.03 -10.23 -36.69
N PRO A 313 -28.70 -9.01 -36.20
CA PRO A 313 -28.77 -8.66 -34.78
C PRO A 313 -29.92 -7.70 -34.43
N VAL A 314 -30.30 -7.61 -33.15
CA VAL A 314 -31.18 -6.54 -32.66
C VAL A 314 -30.66 -5.98 -31.34
N SER A 315 -30.40 -4.68 -31.36
CA SER A 315 -30.19 -3.79 -30.23
C SER A 315 -31.49 -3.62 -29.43
N SER A 316 -31.39 -3.55 -28.10
CA SER A 316 -32.28 -2.68 -27.33
C SER A 316 -31.74 -2.41 -25.94
N ALA A 317 -31.85 -1.14 -25.57
CA ALA A 317 -31.60 -0.59 -24.26
C ALA A 317 -32.58 -1.19 -23.23
N GLY A 318 -32.10 -1.37 -22.00
CA GLY A 318 -32.91 -1.80 -20.86
C GLY A 318 -32.31 -1.27 -19.57
N SER A 319 -32.70 -0.04 -19.24
CA SER A 319 -32.58 0.55 -17.91
C SER A 319 -33.31 -0.33 -16.89
N SER A 320 -32.66 -0.65 -15.77
CA SER A 320 -33.39 -1.00 -14.54
C SER A 320 -32.56 -0.67 -13.30
N ASP A 321 -33.13 0.27 -12.53
CA ASP A 321 -32.86 0.49 -11.12
C ASP A 321 -33.03 -0.80 -10.33
N ILE A 322 -32.05 -1.11 -9.47
CA ILE A 322 -32.19 -2.13 -8.43
C ILE A 322 -31.99 -1.44 -7.07
N THR A 323 -33.11 -1.34 -6.36
CA THR A 323 -33.20 -1.01 -4.94
C THR A 323 -32.49 -2.09 -4.12
N ARG A 324 -31.51 -1.66 -3.32
CA ARG A 324 -30.70 -2.52 -2.44
C ARG A 324 -31.36 -2.60 -1.07
N SER A 325 -32.02 -3.71 -0.77
CA SER A 325 -32.45 -4.05 0.59
C SER A 325 -31.27 -4.61 1.39
N GLY A 326 -31.02 -4.01 2.55
CA GLY A 326 -30.01 -4.46 3.50
C GLY A 326 -30.50 -5.64 4.32
N GLY A 327 -29.79 -6.76 4.23
CA GLY A 327 -29.86 -7.87 5.18
C GLY A 327 -28.49 -8.03 5.85
N SER A 328 -28.44 -7.78 7.15
CA SER A 328 -27.29 -8.03 8.03
C SER A 328 -27.12 -9.54 8.18
N GLY A 329 -26.22 -10.14 7.40
CA GLY A 329 -25.76 -11.51 7.60
C GLY A 329 -24.57 -11.52 8.54
N ASP A 330 -24.71 -12.24 9.65
CA ASP A 330 -23.68 -12.52 10.63
C ASP A 330 -22.63 -13.43 9.98
N THR A 331 -21.45 -12.89 9.69
CA THR A 331 -20.35 -13.61 9.01
C THR A 331 -19.47 -14.29 10.06
N THR A 332 -19.58 -15.60 10.19
CA THR A 332 -18.64 -16.41 11.00
C THR A 332 -17.33 -16.56 10.23
N LEU A 333 -16.26 -15.91 10.69
CA LEU A 333 -14.89 -16.08 10.20
C LEU A 333 -14.36 -17.46 10.63
N ILE A 334 -14.06 -18.33 9.68
CA ILE A 334 -13.31 -19.56 9.94
C ILE A 334 -11.83 -19.18 10.04
N HIS A 335 -11.30 -19.19 11.26
CA HIS A 335 -9.87 -19.00 11.53
C HIS A 335 -9.06 -20.17 10.97
N ALA A 336 -8.00 -19.86 10.23
CA ALA A 336 -7.06 -20.84 9.68
C ALA A 336 -5.96 -21.19 10.71
N ASP A 337 -6.35 -21.58 11.93
CA ASP A 337 -5.43 -21.78 13.05
C ASP A 337 -5.10 -23.28 13.23
N HIS A 338 -4.52 -23.96 12.23
CA HIS A 338 -3.96 -25.31 12.43
C HIS A 338 -2.86 -25.67 11.41
N PHE A 339 -1.76 -24.93 11.38
CA PHE A 339 -0.50 -25.44 10.85
C PHE A 339 0.66 -24.99 11.74
N ASN A 340 1.01 -25.85 12.70
CA ASN A 340 2.22 -25.71 13.49
C ASN A 340 3.40 -26.16 12.60
N LEU A 341 3.82 -25.29 11.69
CA LEU A 341 5.09 -25.45 10.97
C LEU A 341 6.17 -24.96 11.92
N GLU A 342 7.02 -25.88 12.39
CA GLU A 342 8.26 -25.55 13.08
C GLU A 342 8.96 -24.43 12.29
N SER A 343 9.40 -23.38 12.98
CA SER A 343 9.85 -22.12 12.40
C SER A 343 11.09 -22.31 11.51
N GLU A 344 10.89 -22.75 10.27
CA GLU A 344 11.86 -22.56 9.21
C GLU A 344 12.03 -21.05 9.02
N GLU A 345 13.27 -20.56 9.05
CA GLU A 345 13.58 -19.16 8.80
C GLU A 345 13.03 -18.76 7.42
N TYR A 346 11.91 -18.05 7.39
CA TYR A 346 11.34 -17.52 6.16
C TYR A 346 12.23 -16.39 5.65
N GLY A 347 13.19 -16.74 4.80
CA GLY A 347 14.02 -15.79 4.07
C GLY A 347 13.21 -15.04 3.01
N ILE A 348 13.44 -13.74 2.91
CA ILE A 348 12.92 -12.87 1.86
C ILE A 348 13.99 -12.92 0.72
N GLU A 349 13.87 -13.81 -0.28
CA GLU A 349 14.87 -14.15 -1.36
C GLU A 349 14.47 -13.76 -2.84
N CYS A 350 15.43 -13.44 -3.74
CA CYS A 350 15.34 -12.42 -4.81
C CYS A 350 14.93 -12.89 -6.22
N ARG A 351 13.74 -12.48 -6.67
CA ARG A 351 13.12 -12.99 -7.90
C ARG A 351 12.83 -11.94 -8.99
N GLY A 352 13.73 -10.97 -9.23
CA GLY A 352 13.57 -10.10 -10.42
C GLY A 352 14.64 -9.06 -10.79
N GLY A 353 15.68 -8.80 -9.97
CA GLY A 353 16.57 -7.66 -10.21
C GLY A 353 15.83 -6.32 -10.28
N ARG A 354 16.51 -5.25 -10.72
CA ARG A 354 15.92 -3.91 -10.87
C ARG A 354 15.74 -3.62 -12.35
N ILE A 355 14.48 -3.45 -12.78
CA ILE A 355 14.14 -3.12 -14.17
C ILE A 355 13.94 -1.61 -14.27
N THR A 356 14.79 -0.91 -15.02
CA THR A 356 14.61 0.53 -15.29
C THR A 356 13.47 0.73 -16.28
N VAL A 357 12.34 1.24 -15.80
CA VAL A 357 11.14 1.52 -16.60
C VAL A 357 11.31 2.79 -17.42
N MET A 358 11.95 3.81 -16.84
CA MET A 358 12.15 5.13 -17.43
C MET A 358 13.41 5.77 -16.86
N ASP A 359 14.23 6.40 -17.68
CA ASP A 359 15.44 7.09 -17.23
C ASP A 359 15.74 8.28 -18.14
N GLU A 360 15.19 9.44 -17.82
CA GLU A 360 15.35 10.64 -18.64
C GLU A 360 16.79 11.16 -18.70
N THR A 361 17.68 10.69 -17.82
CA THR A 361 19.12 11.00 -17.88
C THR A 361 19.79 10.35 -19.10
N ASN A 362 19.22 9.25 -19.60
CA ASN A 362 19.79 8.46 -20.69
C ASN A 362 19.00 8.68 -21.98
N PRO A 363 19.46 9.46 -22.97
CA PRO A 363 18.68 9.84 -24.15
C PRO A 363 18.16 8.67 -25.00
N LYS A 364 18.70 7.46 -24.83
CA LYS A 364 18.25 6.24 -25.51
C LYS A 364 17.15 5.47 -24.78
N TRP A 365 16.72 5.92 -23.60
CA TRP A 365 15.78 5.19 -22.74
C TRP A 365 14.45 4.88 -23.45
N ALA A 366 13.99 5.76 -24.35
CA ALA A 366 12.75 5.61 -25.08
C ALA A 366 12.76 4.42 -26.06
N ASP A 367 13.94 4.07 -26.59
CA ASP A 367 14.12 3.00 -27.57
C ASP A 367 14.45 1.63 -26.92
N VAL A 368 14.59 1.59 -25.59
CA VAL A 368 14.90 0.35 -24.87
C VAL A 368 13.63 -0.49 -24.73
N ASN A 369 13.64 -1.69 -25.30
CA ASN A 369 12.64 -2.72 -25.00
C ASN A 369 12.76 -3.11 -23.52
N LEU A 370 11.68 -2.93 -22.77
CA LEU A 370 11.65 -3.32 -21.36
C LEU A 370 11.58 -4.85 -21.26
N PRO A 371 12.39 -5.48 -20.40
CA PRO A 371 12.09 -6.84 -19.98
C PRO A 371 10.77 -6.83 -19.18
N PRO A 372 9.96 -7.90 -19.25
CA PRO A 372 8.74 -8.00 -18.44
C PRO A 372 9.09 -8.11 -16.95
N LEU A 373 8.19 -7.65 -16.09
CA LEU A 373 8.20 -8.01 -14.67
C LEU A 373 7.70 -9.45 -14.55
N ILE A 374 8.49 -10.32 -13.95
CA ILE A 374 8.11 -11.72 -13.74
C ILE A 374 7.52 -11.87 -12.34
N LEU A 375 6.27 -12.34 -12.26
CA LEU A 375 5.69 -12.88 -11.03
C LEU A 375 5.63 -14.41 -11.13
N GLN A 376 5.49 -15.10 -10.02
CA GLN A 376 5.27 -16.55 -10.00
C GLN A 376 3.84 -16.85 -9.53
N VAL A 377 3.28 -17.96 -9.99
CA VAL A 377 1.99 -18.44 -9.48
C VAL A 377 2.01 -18.64 -7.96
N TYR A 378 3.16 -19.04 -7.38
CA TYR A 378 3.36 -19.16 -5.93
C TYR A 378 3.17 -17.85 -5.15
N ASP A 379 3.29 -16.69 -5.82
CA ASP A 379 2.97 -15.40 -5.20
C ASP A 379 1.47 -15.26 -4.89
N PHE A 380 0.63 -16.16 -5.41
CA PHE A 380 -0.82 -16.17 -5.21
C PHE A 380 -1.35 -17.47 -4.62
N LEU A 381 -0.89 -18.62 -5.12
CA LEU A 381 -1.38 -19.94 -4.73
C LEU A 381 -0.45 -20.62 -3.72
N ARG A 382 -1.05 -21.43 -2.85
CA ARG A 382 -0.34 -22.37 -1.98
C ARG A 382 -0.52 -23.80 -2.50
N PRO A 383 0.40 -24.73 -2.19
CA PRO A 383 0.21 -26.14 -2.48
C PRO A 383 -1.13 -26.65 -1.91
N CYS A 384 -1.88 -27.43 -2.70
CA CYS A 384 -3.14 -28.00 -2.24
C CYS A 384 -2.86 -29.21 -1.35
N PRO A 385 -3.30 -29.25 -0.06
CA PRO A 385 -3.03 -30.38 0.83
C PRO A 385 -3.60 -31.72 0.35
N GLN A 386 -4.65 -31.68 -0.48
CA GLN A 386 -5.24 -32.86 -1.11
C GLN A 386 -4.38 -33.42 -2.25
N HIS A 387 -3.45 -32.62 -2.79
CA HIS A 387 -2.55 -32.98 -3.89
C HIS A 387 -1.09 -32.59 -3.54
N PRO A 388 -0.52 -33.09 -2.44
CA PRO A 388 0.78 -32.61 -1.93
C PRO A 388 1.95 -33.01 -2.83
N ALA A 389 1.79 -34.06 -3.64
CA ALA A 389 2.80 -34.53 -4.59
C ALA A 389 2.77 -33.76 -5.93
N GLU A 390 1.73 -32.97 -6.18
CA GLU A 390 1.60 -32.17 -7.39
C GLU A 390 2.19 -30.79 -7.15
N PHE A 391 3.49 -30.65 -7.41
CA PHE A 391 4.17 -29.36 -7.40
C PHE A 391 3.44 -28.40 -8.34
N LEU A 392 3.17 -27.17 -7.90
CA LEU A 392 2.77 -26.12 -8.83
C LEU A 392 4.02 -25.86 -9.67
N ALA A 393 4.04 -26.32 -10.93
CA ALA A 393 5.18 -26.07 -11.81
C ALA A 393 5.53 -24.56 -11.78
N ASP A 394 6.81 -24.22 -11.88
CA ASP A 394 7.34 -22.85 -11.87
C ASP A 394 6.76 -22.04 -13.03
N LEU A 395 5.52 -21.61 -12.87
CA LEU A 395 4.78 -20.90 -13.87
C LEU A 395 5.02 -19.41 -13.65
N GLU A 396 5.89 -18.88 -14.48
CA GLU A 396 6.15 -17.46 -14.58
C GLU A 396 4.95 -16.74 -15.22
N ILE A 397 4.64 -15.56 -14.68
CA ILE A 397 3.59 -14.67 -15.14
C ILE A 397 4.27 -13.38 -15.62
N PRO A 398 4.64 -13.30 -16.91
CA PRO A 398 5.30 -12.11 -17.45
C PRO A 398 4.31 -10.95 -17.58
N LEU A 399 4.61 -9.83 -16.91
CA LEU A 399 3.84 -8.60 -16.96
C LEU A 399 4.58 -7.56 -17.80
N GLN A 400 3.97 -7.18 -18.91
CA GLN A 400 4.51 -6.16 -19.82
C GLN A 400 4.48 -4.77 -19.17
N LEU A 401 5.59 -4.03 -19.31
CA LEU A 401 5.82 -2.76 -18.64
C LEU A 401 5.57 -1.52 -19.51
N ASP A 402 5.31 -1.68 -20.81
CA ASP A 402 5.11 -0.55 -21.73
C ASP A 402 3.95 0.36 -21.29
N GLY A 403 2.85 -0.25 -20.86
CA GLY A 403 1.69 0.50 -20.33
C GLY A 403 2.01 1.28 -19.06
N LEU A 404 2.92 0.77 -18.21
CA LEU A 404 3.39 1.50 -17.02
C LEU A 404 4.27 2.68 -17.44
N ARG A 405 5.27 2.46 -18.31
CA ARG A 405 6.15 3.50 -18.87
C ARG A 405 5.34 4.63 -19.50
N GLU A 406 4.34 4.31 -20.33
CA GLU A 406 3.49 5.30 -20.98
C GLU A 406 2.64 6.08 -19.97
N LYS A 407 2.09 5.40 -18.96
CA LYS A 407 1.28 6.05 -17.91
C LYS A 407 2.12 6.99 -17.05
N ILE A 408 3.33 6.58 -16.65
CA ILE A 408 4.25 7.43 -15.89
C ILE A 408 4.64 8.64 -16.75
N ARG A 409 5.09 8.42 -18.00
CA ARG A 409 5.49 9.49 -18.93
C ARG A 409 4.38 10.53 -19.15
N SER A 410 3.16 10.09 -19.44
CA SER A 410 2.02 10.99 -19.64
C SER A 410 1.69 11.79 -18.37
N THR A 411 1.73 11.14 -17.22
CA THR A 411 1.51 11.79 -15.91
C THR A 411 2.56 12.87 -15.63
N LEU A 412 3.83 12.56 -15.85
CA LEU A 412 4.93 13.51 -15.67
C LEU A 412 4.84 14.70 -16.62
N SER A 413 4.44 14.47 -17.87
CA SER A 413 4.25 15.53 -18.86
C SER A 413 3.20 16.55 -18.40
N VAL A 414 2.06 16.07 -17.90
CA VAL A 414 0.99 16.91 -17.34
C VAL A 414 1.50 17.69 -16.13
N MET A 415 2.10 17.01 -15.15
CA MET A 415 2.61 17.65 -13.93
C MET A 415 3.65 18.73 -14.25
N ARG A 416 4.57 18.49 -15.19
CA ARG A 416 5.56 19.50 -15.62
C ARG A 416 4.92 20.65 -16.38
N GLY A 417 3.84 20.42 -17.13
CA GLY A 417 3.03 21.47 -17.72
C GLY A 417 2.45 22.39 -16.65
N GLU A 418 1.77 21.80 -15.66
CA GLU A 418 1.16 22.53 -14.54
C GLU A 418 2.19 23.34 -13.73
N ILE A 419 3.36 22.76 -13.44
CA ILE A 419 4.42 23.46 -12.73
C ILE A 419 4.95 24.64 -13.56
N ARG A 420 5.13 24.48 -14.89
CA ARG A 420 5.54 25.59 -15.78
C ARG A 420 4.51 26.72 -15.78
N ASP A 421 3.24 26.38 -15.89
CA ASP A 421 2.15 27.37 -15.91
C ASP A 421 2.06 28.12 -14.56
N ALA A 422 2.21 27.41 -13.44
CA ALA A 422 2.24 28.02 -12.11
C ALA A 422 3.42 28.98 -11.95
N GLN A 423 4.61 28.61 -12.41
CA GLN A 423 5.78 29.48 -12.39
C GLN A 423 5.64 30.69 -13.31
N ALA A 424 5.06 30.52 -14.50
CA ALA A 424 4.79 31.61 -15.43
C ALA A 424 3.82 32.63 -14.81
N LYS A 425 2.72 32.16 -14.21
CA LYS A 425 1.76 33.01 -13.47
C LYS A 425 2.43 33.76 -12.32
N LYS A 426 3.30 33.09 -11.55
CA LYS A 426 4.05 33.71 -10.45
C LYS A 426 5.04 34.77 -10.94
N ALA A 427 5.71 34.53 -12.07
CA ALA A 427 6.59 35.50 -12.70
C ALA A 427 5.82 36.71 -13.23
N GLU A 428 4.65 36.51 -13.84
CA GLU A 428 3.77 37.58 -14.29
C GLU A 428 3.23 38.43 -13.12
N ALA A 429 2.79 37.79 -12.03
CA ALA A 429 2.36 38.47 -10.82
C ALA A 429 3.48 39.35 -10.23
N ARG A 430 4.73 38.83 -10.19
CA ARG A 430 5.90 39.60 -9.74
C ARG A 430 6.18 40.81 -10.63
N LYS A 431 6.02 40.70 -11.94
CA LYS A 431 6.16 41.85 -12.87
C LYS A 431 5.10 42.93 -12.58
N ARG A 432 3.84 42.54 -12.38
CA ARG A 432 2.75 43.47 -12.04
C ARG A 432 2.99 44.21 -10.71
N VAL A 433 3.56 43.53 -9.71
CA VAL A 433 3.92 44.13 -8.42
C VAL A 433 5.14 45.05 -8.55
N GLY A 434 6.18 44.64 -9.30
CA GLY A 434 7.36 45.46 -9.55
C GLY A 434 7.08 46.74 -10.35
N GLU A 435 6.14 46.68 -11.31
CA GLU A 435 5.70 47.86 -12.07
C GLU A 435 4.86 48.85 -11.24
N THR A 436 4.32 48.41 -10.09
CA THR A 436 3.59 49.28 -9.16
C THR A 436 4.46 49.83 -8.01
N GLU A 437 5.74 49.44 -7.94
CA GLU A 437 6.69 49.92 -6.93
C GLU A 437 7.58 51.15 -7.29
N PRO A 438 7.44 51.91 -8.41
CA PRO A 438 8.30 53.09 -8.64
C PRO A 438 7.99 54.30 -7.73
N ALA A 439 7.03 54.22 -6.80
CA ALA A 439 6.64 55.34 -5.94
C ALA A 439 6.90 55.15 -4.43
N ARG A 440 7.31 53.95 -3.97
CA ARG A 440 7.61 53.69 -2.54
C ARG A 440 9.10 53.69 -2.19
N GLU A 441 9.98 53.54 -3.17
CA GLU A 441 11.43 53.56 -2.91
C GLU A 441 11.96 54.98 -2.61
N ALA A 442 11.23 56.03 -2.99
CA ALA A 442 11.50 57.42 -2.59
C ALA A 442 11.26 57.73 -1.09
N LYS A 443 11.01 56.71 -0.24
CA LYS A 443 10.81 56.86 1.21
C LYS A 443 11.68 55.96 2.07
N ARG A 444 12.59 55.16 1.49
CA ARG A 444 13.59 54.49 2.33
C ARG A 444 14.55 55.56 2.85
N PRO A 445 14.76 55.66 4.18
CA PRO A 445 15.71 56.62 4.74
C PRO A 445 17.08 56.33 4.13
N ALA A 446 17.78 57.37 3.70
CA ALA A 446 19.13 57.23 3.19
C ALA A 446 19.96 56.44 4.20
N ILE A 447 20.67 55.44 3.72
CA ILE A 447 21.56 54.59 4.52
C ILE A 447 22.98 55.02 4.12
N ASP A 448 23.85 55.30 5.10
CA ASP A 448 25.24 55.64 4.83
C ASP A 448 26.01 54.43 4.28
N ASP A 449 27.24 54.66 3.79
CA ASP A 449 28.11 53.60 3.25
C ASP A 449 28.47 52.50 4.26
N LEU A 450 28.09 52.68 5.54
CA LEU A 450 28.28 51.73 6.64
C LEU A 450 26.97 51.03 7.03
N GLY A 451 25.90 51.18 6.24
CA GLY A 451 24.62 50.51 6.49
C GLY A 451 23.80 51.15 7.62
N ARG A 452 24.11 52.37 8.06
CA ARG A 452 23.39 53.04 9.15
C ARG A 452 22.38 54.06 8.61
N PRO A 453 21.20 54.20 9.24
CA PRO A 453 20.25 55.24 8.87
C PRO A 453 20.90 56.63 9.02
N VAL A 454 20.92 57.42 7.95
CA VAL A 454 21.37 58.81 7.99
C VAL A 454 20.49 59.56 9.00
N LYS A 455 21.12 60.13 10.03
CA LYS A 455 20.41 60.93 11.04
C LYS A 455 19.80 62.16 10.38
N MET A 456 18.50 62.14 10.16
CA MET A 456 17.76 63.33 9.73
C MET A 456 17.87 64.41 10.80
N SER A 457 18.18 65.63 10.39
CA SER A 457 18.15 66.79 11.28
C SER A 457 16.73 67.03 11.80
N GLY A 458 16.59 67.71 12.94
CA GLY A 458 15.28 68.02 13.52
C GLY A 458 14.35 68.80 12.57
N ALA A 459 14.90 69.59 11.65
CA ALA A 459 14.15 70.31 10.63
C ALA A 459 13.60 69.37 9.54
N GLU A 460 14.37 68.37 9.13
CA GLU A 460 13.96 67.39 8.10
C GLU A 460 12.90 66.43 8.63
N VAL A 461 12.98 66.04 9.90
CA VAL A 461 11.93 65.25 10.57
C VAL A 461 10.62 66.03 10.65
N ALA A 462 10.69 67.32 11.00
CA ALA A 462 9.51 68.18 11.06
C ALA A 462 8.85 68.38 9.68
N ALA A 463 9.64 68.52 8.61
CA ALA A 463 9.14 68.61 7.24
C ALA A 463 8.48 67.29 6.78
N TYR A 464 9.10 66.14 7.08
CA TYR A 464 8.56 64.82 6.77
C TYR A 464 7.21 64.58 7.47
N MET A 465 7.10 64.95 8.75
CA MET A 465 5.85 64.79 9.52
C MET A 465 4.72 65.70 9.01
N ARG A 466 5.03 66.92 8.55
CA ARG A 466 4.03 67.81 7.91
C ARG A 466 3.52 67.23 6.59
N ALA A 467 4.40 66.66 5.77
CA ALA A 467 4.03 66.02 4.50
C ALA A 467 3.20 64.73 4.68
N LYS A 468 3.36 64.01 5.81
CA LYS A 468 2.48 62.88 6.15
C LYS A 468 1.08 63.32 6.57
N LYS A 469 0.96 64.43 7.30
CA LYS A 469 -0.32 64.93 7.83
C LYS A 469 -1.29 65.38 6.73
N THR A 470 -0.79 65.87 5.60
CA THR A 470 -1.62 66.29 4.44
C THR A 470 -2.10 65.13 3.57
N LYS A 471 -1.49 63.93 3.65
CA LYS A 471 -1.91 62.75 2.88
C LYS A 471 -3.01 61.90 3.55
N GLY A 472 -3.39 62.19 4.80
CA GLY A 472 -4.45 61.48 5.53
C GLY A 472 -5.84 62.12 5.43
N GLN A 473 -6.04 63.14 4.57
CA GLN A 473 -7.31 63.88 4.43
C GLN A 473 -7.84 63.90 2.98
N ARG A 474 -7.50 62.90 2.16
CA ARG A 474 -8.10 62.72 0.84
C ARG A 474 -8.73 61.34 0.69
#